data_AF-A0A1I6Z434-F1
#
_entry.id   AF-A0A1I6Z434-F1
#
_cell.length_a   1.000
_cell.length_b   1.000
_cell.length_c   1.000
_cell.angle_alpha   90.00
_cell.angle_beta   90.00
_cell.angle_gamma   90.00
#
_symmetry.space_group_name_H-M   'P 1'
#
loop_
_entity.id
_entity.type
_entity.pdbx_description
1 polymer ?
#
loop_
_entity_poly.entity_id
_entity_poly.type
_entity_poly.pdbx_seq_one_letter_code
_entity_poly.pdbx_strand_id
1 'polypeptide(L)' 'MNYEDMPLSELLQKPGIFDIFDDEFHKDSWLDVTVLLASDSSLKDIVADGTVPEAVVARICKRLEPIFPRVEE' A
#
# COMPACT_ATOMS: atom_id res chain seq x y z
N MET A 1 7.85 -13.83 -0.54
CA MET A 1 7.34 -12.90 0.50
C MET A 1 6.19 -12.11 -0.10
N ASN A 2 5.01 -12.11 0.54
CA ASN A 2 3.87 -11.31 0.07
C ASN A 2 4.08 -9.84 0.49
N TYR A 3 3.88 -8.91 -0.43
CA TYR A 3 4.00 -7.47 -0.13
C TYR A 3 2.95 -7.00 0.89
N GLU A 4 1.85 -7.72 1.07
CA GLU A 4 0.81 -7.44 2.06
C GLU A 4 1.31 -7.50 3.52
N ASP A 5 2.35 -8.28 3.78
CA ASP A 5 2.97 -8.47 5.11
C ASP A 5 4.17 -7.53 5.31
N MET A 6 4.60 -6.82 4.26
CA MET A 6 5.73 -5.90 4.32
C MET A 6 5.28 -4.59 4.98
N PRO A 7 6.10 -3.99 5.86
CA PRO A 7 5.78 -2.70 6.44
C PRO A 7 5.63 -1.66 5.34
N LEU A 8 4.61 -0.80 5.48
CA LEU A 8 4.31 0.23 4.47
C LEU A 8 5.49 1.17 4.25
N SER A 9 6.28 1.42 5.29
CA SER A 9 7.53 2.17 5.21
C SER A 9 8.53 1.58 4.19
N GLU A 10 8.71 0.25 4.14
CA GLU A 10 9.56 -0.41 3.13
C GLU A 10 8.89 -0.48 1.75
N LEU A 11 7.58 -0.69 1.73
CA LEU A 11 6.79 -0.79 0.51
C LEU A 11 6.78 0.54 -0.25
N LEU A 12 6.54 1.63 0.46
CA LEU A 12 6.51 3.00 -0.05
C LEU A 12 7.91 3.56 -0.37
N GLN A 13 8.98 2.98 0.21
CA GLN A 13 10.35 3.30 -0.20
C GLN A 13 10.68 2.82 -1.63
N LYS A 14 9.87 1.93 -2.20
CA LYS A 14 10.08 1.44 -3.56
C LYS A 14 9.68 2.53 -4.59
N PRO A 15 10.51 2.75 -5.62
CA PRO A 15 10.19 3.72 -6.66
C PRO A 15 8.91 3.34 -7.40
N GLY A 16 8.00 4.31 -7.55
CA GLY A 16 6.70 4.14 -8.20
C GLY A 16 5.58 3.63 -7.29
N ILE A 17 5.90 3.03 -6.14
CA ILE A 17 4.88 2.56 -5.20
C ILE A 17 4.29 3.72 -4.42
N PHE A 18 5.14 4.61 -3.90
CA PHE A 18 4.68 5.83 -3.26
C PHE A 18 3.68 6.59 -4.14
N ASP A 19 3.97 6.71 -5.44
CA ASP A 19 3.14 7.42 -6.40
C ASP A 19 1.76 6.75 -6.61
N ILE A 20 1.71 5.41 -6.66
CA ILE A 20 0.45 4.65 -6.78
C ILE A 20 -0.42 4.86 -5.55
N PHE A 21 0.20 4.79 -4.37
CA PHE A 21 -0.52 5.05 -3.13
C PHE A 21 -0.98 6.50 -3.13
N ASP A 22 -0.09 7.47 -3.32
CA ASP A 22 -0.39 8.89 -3.29
C ASP A 22 -1.54 9.23 -4.25
N ASP A 23 -1.49 8.76 -5.50
CA ASP A 23 -2.54 8.97 -6.50
C ASP A 23 -3.91 8.41 -6.05
N GLU A 24 -3.95 7.20 -5.49
CA GLU A 24 -5.22 6.56 -5.12
C GLU A 24 -5.77 7.08 -3.79
N PHE A 25 -4.91 7.40 -2.82
CA PHE A 25 -5.29 8.06 -1.57
C PHE A 25 -5.71 9.52 -1.77
N HIS A 26 -5.06 10.24 -2.70
CA HIS A 26 -5.37 11.63 -3.03
C HIS A 26 -6.69 11.74 -3.80
N LYS A 27 -6.98 10.82 -4.73
CA LYS A 27 -8.26 10.77 -5.47
C LYS A 27 -9.47 10.70 -4.55
N ASP A 28 -9.38 9.92 -3.48
CA ASP A 28 -10.45 9.75 -2.51
C ASP A 28 -10.29 10.67 -1.28
N SER A 29 -9.26 11.56 -1.26
CA SER A 29 -8.90 12.44 -0.13
C SER A 29 -8.94 11.72 1.22
N TRP A 30 -8.44 10.49 1.25
CA TRP A 30 -8.59 9.60 2.40
C TRP A 30 -7.60 9.93 3.50
N LEU A 31 -6.30 9.85 3.19
CA LEU A 31 -5.23 10.28 4.07
C LEU A 31 -3.97 10.62 3.28
N ASP A 32 -3.07 11.35 3.93
CA ASP A 32 -1.73 11.59 3.42
C ASP A 32 -0.90 10.30 3.50
N VAL A 33 -0.45 9.79 2.34
CA VAL A 33 0.44 8.62 2.26
C VAL A 33 1.74 8.81 3.03
N THR A 34 2.16 10.05 3.20
CA THR A 34 3.33 10.40 4.03
C THR A 34 3.16 10.00 5.50
N VAL A 35 1.93 9.88 5.99
CA VAL A 35 1.64 9.36 7.35
C VAL A 35 1.95 7.86 7.44
N LEU A 36 1.73 7.12 6.35
CA LEU A 36 2.03 5.69 6.26
C LEU A 36 3.55 5.42 6.17
N LEU A 37 4.36 6.37 5.70
CA LEU A 37 5.82 6.25 5.69
C LEU A 37 6.42 6.16 7.10
N ALA A 38 5.77 6.79 8.08
CA ALA A 38 6.18 6.74 9.48
C ALA A 38 5.54 5.58 10.25
N SER A 39 4.62 4.86 9.61
CA SER A 39 3.92 3.74 10.22
C SER A 39 4.68 2.44 10.02
N ASP A 40 4.85 1.69 11.10
CA ASP A 40 5.36 0.32 11.07
C ASP A 40 4.28 -0.69 10.64
N SER A 41 3.04 -0.22 10.46
CA SER A 41 1.91 -1.05 10.06
C SER A 41 2.08 -1.61 8.65
N SER A 42 1.61 -2.84 8.48
CA SER A 42 1.49 -3.49 7.17
C SER A 42 0.24 -3.00 6.44
N LEU A 43 0.17 -3.24 5.13
CA LEU A 43 -1.03 -2.98 4.32
C LEU A 43 -2.25 -3.75 4.87
N LYS A 44 -2.02 -4.93 5.44
CA LYS A 44 -3.04 -5.77 6.06
C LYS A 44 -3.58 -5.16 7.35
N ASP A 45 -2.70 -4.60 8.19
CA ASP A 45 -3.09 -3.95 9.44
C ASP A 45 -4.00 -2.74 9.19
N ILE A 46 -3.65 -1.87 8.24
CA ILE A 46 -4.47 -0.68 7.96
C ILE A 46 -5.84 -1.03 7.36
N VAL A 47 -5.95 -2.15 6.64
CA VAL A 47 -7.24 -2.68 6.16
C VAL A 47 -8.03 -3.28 7.31
N ALA A 48 -7.38 -4.10 8.15
CA ALA A 48 -8.01 -4.77 9.28
C ALA A 48 -8.49 -3.80 10.36
N ASP A 49 -7.74 -2.71 10.56
CA ASP A 49 -8.07 -1.63 11.49
C ASP A 49 -9.19 -0.71 10.94
N GLY A 50 -9.51 -0.82 9.64
CA GLY A 50 -10.48 0.05 8.97
C GLY A 50 -9.94 1.46 8.69
N THR A 51 -8.63 1.66 8.86
CA THR A 51 -7.90 2.88 8.50
C THR A 51 -7.79 3.07 6.99
N VAL A 52 -8.14 2.09 6.16
CA VAL A 52 -8.34 2.27 4.70
C VAL A 52 -9.44 1.31 4.23
N PRO A 53 -10.34 1.69 3.30
CA PRO A 53 -11.34 0.77 2.79
C PRO A 53 -10.64 -0.33 2.00
N GLU A 54 -11.12 -1.56 2.16
CA GLU A 54 -10.65 -2.70 1.39
C GLU A 54 -10.73 -2.44 -0.13
N ALA A 55 -11.71 -1.65 -0.59
CA ALA A 55 -11.84 -1.27 -2.00
C ALA A 55 -10.67 -0.41 -2.52
N VAL A 56 -10.16 0.53 -1.72
CA VAL A 56 -9.00 1.38 -2.08
C VAL A 56 -7.74 0.52 -2.10
N VAL A 57 -7.56 -0.31 -1.07
CA VAL A 57 -6.42 -1.22 -0.99
C VAL A 57 -6.42 -2.26 -2.12
N ALA A 58 -7.59 -2.79 -2.49
CA ALA A 58 -7.71 -3.71 -3.62
C ALA A 58 -7.27 -3.07 -4.94
N ARG A 59 -7.53 -1.77 -5.15
CA ARG A 59 -7.04 -1.04 -6.34
C ARG A 59 -5.54 -0.88 -6.32
N ILE A 60 -4.98 -0.55 -5.16
CA ILE A 60 -3.54 -0.43 -4.95
C ILE A 60 -2.87 -1.80 -5.19
N CYS A 61 -3.34 -2.88 -4.57
CA CYS A 61 -2.87 -4.25 -4.82
C CYS A 61 -2.88 -4.61 -6.30
N LYS A 62 -3.96 -4.28 -7.01
CA LYS A 62 -4.06 -4.54 -8.45
C LYS A 62 -3.04 -3.75 -9.29
N ARG A 63 -2.65 -2.55 -8.84
CA ARG A 63 -1.57 -1.74 -9.45
C ARG A 63 -0.19 -2.25 -9.05
N LEU A 64 -0.06 -2.87 -7.88
CA LEU A 64 1.17 -3.45 -7.35
C LEU A 64 1.49 -4.83 -7.91
N GLU A 65 0.49 -5.63 -8.29
CA GLU A 65 0.62 -6.95 -8.93
C GLU A 65 1.71 -7.00 -10.03
N PRO A 66 1.75 -6.07 -11.01
CA PRO A 66 2.79 -6.07 -12.04
C PRO A 66 4.19 -5.63 -11.53
N ILE A 67 4.28 -4.97 -10.37
CA ILE A 67 5.53 -4.43 -9.80
C ILE A 67 6.16 -5.43 -8.83
N PHE A 68 5.34 -6.17 -8.10
CA PHE A 68 5.73 -7.34 -7.33
C PHE A 68 5.24 -8.60 -8.03
N PRO A 69 5.91 -9.03 -9.11
CA PRO A 69 5.65 -10.36 -9.64
C PRO A 69 5.93 -11.33 -8.49
N ARG A 70 4.89 -12.09 -8.12
CA ARG A 70 5.01 -13.14 -7.11
C ARG A 70 6.13 -14.06 -7.60
N VAL A 71 7.30 -13.98 -6.96
CA VAL A 71 8.39 -14.90 -7.24
C VAL A 71 7.90 -16.25 -6.71
N GLU A 72 7.41 -17.08 -7.61
CA GLU A 72 7.26 -18.51 -7.36
C GLU A 72 8.68 -19.06 -7.24
N GLU A 73 9.17 -19.19 -6.01
CA GLU A 73 10.29 -20.07 -5.66
C GLU A 73 9.75 -21.49 -5.40
#